data_AF-A0A957YYY4-F1
#
_entry.id   AF-A0A957YYY4-F1
#
_cell.length_a   1.000
_cell.length_b   1.000
_cell.length_c   1.000
_cell.angle_alpha   90.00
_cell.angle_beta   90.00
_cell.angle_gamma   90.00
#
_symmetry.space_group_name_H-M   'P 1'
#
loop_
_entity.id
_entity.type
_entity.pdbx_description
1 polymer ?
#
loop_
_entity_poly.entity_id
_entity_poly.type
_entity_poly.pdbx_seq_one_letter_code
_entity_poly.pdbx_strand_id
1 'polypeptide(L)'
;MKLPSLRLFYFSVAALWILAVLYARGTAPVQGAPDIAPVAQAPPAVVAPDTFVATADSAGITAIHAGSWDEYSEVRDFTDGYLAMGQAWGDYDNDGWVDLYITGGQGASTLYHNLGDSPMPAMANEADAQLATAWFELYPHLIETTDGFTPPVAARAIGYGGITLYEALVHGLPGYQSLVGQLNGLSALPTPQSDQRYHWPTVANSAMSTITRMLFSNTGAANQKAIALLELQFAEAYRPLLDAATFNRSVQYGRALAVAMYGWSVTDGGHEGQLRNFPEAYVLPAGEGLWETTPPAHATALQPEWGRNRPMALRLDHPCVAAPPTPYSEEPGSAFYALAQEVYDTVRLLTPQQRIIARFWADDPGTTPTPPGHSLMVTTQLLQQNHAPLALAAETYARVGIAVNDAFIGCWQTKYQYNRIRPITFIHDHIDATWNDPDVTDPVITPPFPEYTSGHSVQSGAVAEVLTTLFGNITFTDRTHVTRGLLPRTYHSFWEMANEAAISRLYGGIHYRDAIEEGLVQGQCIGQQVVALRFRIK
;
A
#
# COMPACT_ATOMS: atom_id res chain seq x y z
N MET A 1 60.08 11.52 -37.64
CA MET A 1 61.05 10.54 -37.11
C MET A 1 60.49 10.04 -35.77
N LYS A 2 60.19 8.73 -35.68
CA LYS A 2 59.85 7.88 -34.51
C LYS A 2 58.63 8.19 -33.61
N LEU A 3 57.61 7.32 -33.73
CA LEU A 3 56.69 6.79 -32.68
C LEU A 3 57.41 5.67 -31.86
N PRO A 4 56.88 4.97 -30.81
CA PRO A 4 55.48 4.86 -30.26
C PRO A 4 55.36 4.90 -28.69
N SER A 5 54.18 4.98 -28.05
CA SER A 5 53.27 3.87 -27.60
C SER A 5 52.09 4.48 -26.80
N LEU A 6 50.79 4.37 -27.18
CA LEU A 6 49.76 3.30 -27.01
C LEU A 6 49.49 2.90 -25.53
N ARG A 7 48.29 3.06 -24.93
CA ARG A 7 46.98 2.35 -25.10
C ARG A 7 45.95 2.92 -24.08
N LEU A 8 44.62 2.81 -24.12
CA LEU A 8 43.54 2.56 -25.11
C LEU A 8 42.21 2.94 -24.39
N PHE A 9 41.26 3.52 -25.10
CA PHE A 9 39.84 3.71 -24.70
C PHE A 9 39.00 2.48 -25.12
N TYR A 10 37.90 2.18 -24.42
CA TYR A 10 36.87 1.23 -24.89
C TYR A 10 35.49 1.88 -25.00
N PHE A 11 34.83 1.58 -26.12
CA PHE A 11 33.49 2.00 -26.56
C PHE A 11 32.44 0.89 -26.31
N SER A 12 31.19 1.29 -26.51
CA SER A 12 29.89 0.63 -26.38
C SER A 12 29.43 -0.30 -27.55
N VAL A 13 28.35 -1.06 -27.27
CA VAL A 13 27.27 -1.66 -28.13
C VAL A 13 27.44 -3.09 -28.71
N ALA A 14 26.30 -3.79 -28.68
CA ALA A 14 25.93 -5.19 -28.89
C ALA A 14 25.99 -5.79 -30.32
N ALA A 15 25.95 -7.14 -30.42
CA ALA A 15 25.10 -7.95 -31.34
C ALA A 15 25.40 -9.49 -31.33
N LEU A 16 24.32 -10.29 -31.23
CA LEU A 16 23.96 -11.59 -31.91
C LEU A 16 24.94 -12.80 -31.98
N TRP A 17 24.44 -14.03 -31.72
CA TRP A 17 24.28 -15.17 -32.66
C TRP A 17 23.94 -16.53 -31.96
N ILE A 18 23.23 -17.40 -32.70
CA ILE A 18 22.51 -18.64 -32.32
C ILE A 18 23.02 -19.87 -33.15
N LEU A 19 22.87 -21.09 -32.60
CA LEU A 19 22.64 -22.45 -33.21
C LEU A 19 23.78 -23.44 -33.65
N ALA A 20 23.57 -24.69 -33.17
CA ALA A 20 23.59 -26.02 -33.84
C ALA A 20 24.83 -26.95 -33.79
N VAL A 21 24.62 -28.15 -33.23
CA VAL A 21 25.27 -29.42 -33.67
C VAL A 21 24.24 -30.56 -33.64
N LEU A 22 24.03 -31.18 -34.80
CA LEU A 22 23.37 -32.47 -35.03
C LEU A 22 24.44 -33.55 -35.22
N TYR A 23 24.18 -34.78 -34.77
CA TYR A 23 24.81 -35.98 -35.32
C TYR A 23 23.78 -37.11 -35.45
N ALA A 24 23.79 -37.78 -36.60
CA ALA A 24 22.82 -38.79 -37.04
C ALA A 24 23.47 -40.18 -37.19
N ARG A 25 22.62 -41.22 -37.23
CA ARG A 25 22.72 -42.62 -37.77
C ARG A 25 22.25 -43.63 -36.71
N GLY A 26 21.50 -44.71 -36.97
CA GLY A 26 20.98 -45.36 -38.18
C GLY A 26 19.98 -46.48 -37.80
N THR A 27 19.46 -47.20 -38.80
CA THR A 27 18.26 -48.08 -38.80
C THR A 27 18.51 -49.59 -38.66
N ALA A 28 17.43 -50.34 -38.28
CA ALA A 28 17.02 -51.74 -38.63
C ALA A 28 16.83 -52.75 -37.43
N PRO A 29 16.13 -53.91 -37.58
CA PRO A 29 14.74 -54.15 -37.09
C PRO A 29 14.52 -55.39 -36.17
N VAL A 30 13.25 -55.58 -35.78
CA VAL A 30 12.54 -56.55 -34.89
C VAL A 30 12.86 -58.06 -35.06
N GLN A 31 12.89 -58.83 -33.95
CA GLN A 31 12.32 -60.20 -33.81
C GLN A 31 12.03 -60.61 -32.33
N GLY A 32 10.81 -61.11 -32.06
CA GLY A 32 10.53 -62.22 -31.13
C GLY A 32 9.80 -61.95 -29.79
N ALA A 33 8.49 -62.22 -29.72
CA ALA A 33 7.73 -62.59 -28.51
C ALA A 33 7.37 -64.11 -28.60
N PRO A 34 7.16 -64.88 -27.51
CA PRO A 34 5.96 -64.81 -26.63
C PRO A 34 6.27 -65.07 -25.11
N ASP A 35 5.43 -64.77 -24.12
CA ASP A 35 4.18 -65.44 -23.71
C ASP A 35 3.31 -64.52 -22.82
N ILE A 36 1.98 -64.68 -22.86
CA ILE A 36 1.00 -63.97 -22.02
C ILE A 36 -0.02 -64.97 -21.45
N ALA A 37 -0.23 -64.95 -20.12
CA ALA A 37 -1.54 -64.94 -19.41
C ALA A 37 -1.33 -65.12 -17.87
N PRO A 38 -2.25 -64.67 -16.97
CA PRO A 38 -3.48 -63.90 -17.17
C PRO A 38 -3.55 -62.57 -16.38
N VAL A 39 -4.48 -61.70 -16.79
CA VAL A 39 -4.88 -60.46 -16.11
C VAL A 39 -6.15 -60.68 -15.28
N ALA A 40 -6.21 -60.08 -14.11
CA ALA A 40 -7.40 -59.37 -13.61
C ALA A 40 -6.94 -58.28 -12.63
N GLN A 41 -6.44 -57.17 -13.17
CA GLN A 41 -6.30 -55.90 -12.45
C GLN A 41 -7.69 -55.27 -12.31
N ALA A 42 -7.89 -54.55 -11.20
CA ALA A 42 -9.09 -53.77 -10.94
C ALA A 42 -9.49 -52.89 -12.15
N PRO A 43 -10.79 -52.72 -12.42
CA PRO A 43 -11.23 -51.87 -13.51
C PRO A 43 -10.70 -50.44 -13.32
N PRO A 44 -10.31 -49.75 -14.41
CA PRO A 44 -9.83 -48.38 -14.31
C PRO A 44 -10.93 -47.49 -13.71
N ALA A 45 -10.51 -46.54 -12.87
CA ALA A 45 -11.37 -45.46 -12.41
C ALA A 45 -12.08 -44.85 -13.62
N VAL A 46 -13.38 -44.58 -13.49
CA VAL A 46 -14.13 -43.77 -14.46
C VAL A 46 -13.36 -42.47 -14.60
N VAL A 47 -12.72 -42.27 -15.75
CA VAL A 47 -12.04 -41.01 -16.06
C VAL A 47 -13.15 -39.99 -16.23
N ALA A 48 -13.32 -39.14 -15.23
CA ALA A 48 -14.16 -37.96 -15.35
C ALA A 48 -13.64 -37.13 -16.54
N PRO A 49 -14.53 -36.44 -17.29
CA PRO A 49 -14.08 -35.46 -18.28
C PRO A 49 -13.08 -34.49 -17.62
N ASP A 50 -12.16 -33.89 -18.39
CA ASP A 50 -11.05 -33.03 -17.93
C ASP A 50 -11.43 -31.84 -17.03
N THR A 51 -12.72 -31.67 -16.76
CA THR A 51 -13.36 -30.65 -15.92
C THR A 51 -13.85 -31.13 -14.57
N PHE A 52 -13.76 -32.42 -14.19
CA PHE A 52 -14.23 -32.88 -12.87
C PHE A 52 -13.18 -33.72 -12.12
N VAL A 53 -12.98 -33.44 -10.83
CA VAL A 53 -12.07 -34.21 -9.96
C VAL A 53 -12.80 -34.71 -8.72
N ALA A 54 -12.55 -35.95 -8.31
CA ALA A 54 -13.13 -36.51 -7.10
C ALA A 54 -12.47 -35.91 -5.83
N THR A 55 -13.25 -35.27 -4.96
CA THR A 55 -12.75 -34.54 -3.78
C THR A 55 -13.44 -34.96 -2.46
N ALA A 56 -14.21 -36.06 -2.46
CA ALA A 56 -15.01 -36.50 -1.31
C ALA A 56 -14.22 -36.61 0.00
N ASP A 57 -13.05 -37.25 -0.03
CA ASP A 57 -12.21 -37.48 1.16
C ASP A 57 -11.64 -36.15 1.71
N SER A 58 -11.17 -35.27 0.83
CA SER A 58 -10.66 -33.93 1.20
C SER A 58 -11.76 -32.98 1.68
N ALA A 59 -12.99 -33.17 1.20
CA ALA A 59 -14.17 -32.43 1.64
C ALA A 59 -14.79 -33.00 2.94
N GLY A 60 -14.18 -34.05 3.52
CA GLY A 60 -14.64 -34.67 4.76
C GLY A 60 -15.90 -35.54 4.62
N ILE A 61 -16.31 -35.87 3.38
CA ILE A 61 -17.49 -36.68 3.11
C ILE A 61 -17.11 -38.16 3.18
N THR A 62 -17.34 -38.77 4.34
CA THR A 62 -16.97 -40.17 4.64
C THR A 62 -18.19 -41.10 4.80
N ALA A 63 -19.39 -40.57 4.60
CA ALA A 63 -20.63 -41.32 4.78
C ALA A 63 -20.83 -42.39 3.70
N ILE A 64 -21.10 -43.63 4.13
CA ILE A 64 -21.41 -44.77 3.27
C ILE A 64 -22.92 -44.97 3.27
N HIS A 65 -23.54 -45.02 2.09
CA HIS A 65 -24.95 -45.34 1.95
C HIS A 65 -25.11 -46.87 1.87
N ALA A 66 -25.55 -47.50 2.97
CA ALA A 66 -25.78 -48.95 3.02
C ALA A 66 -27.28 -49.25 2.83
N GLY A 67 -27.69 -49.60 1.62
CA GLY A 67 -29.00 -50.20 1.38
C GLY A 67 -28.96 -51.70 1.68
N SER A 68 -29.80 -52.21 2.58
CA SER A 68 -29.98 -53.66 2.75
C SER A 68 -30.90 -54.19 1.64
N TRP A 69 -30.39 -55.10 0.80
CA TRP A 69 -31.15 -55.68 -0.31
C TRP A 69 -31.19 -57.20 -0.18
N ASP A 70 -32.15 -57.73 0.60
CA ASP A 70 -32.35 -59.19 0.74
C ASP A 70 -33.39 -59.78 -0.24
N GLU A 71 -34.03 -58.98 -1.11
CA GLU A 71 -35.20 -59.46 -1.90
C GLU A 71 -35.09 -59.46 -3.43
N TYR A 72 -33.94 -59.14 -4.04
CA TYR A 72 -33.78 -59.14 -5.51
C TYR A 72 -32.53 -59.87 -6.01
N SER A 73 -32.22 -61.05 -5.44
CA SER A 73 -31.00 -61.81 -5.73
C SER A 73 -30.97 -62.54 -7.09
N GLU A 74 -31.98 -62.43 -7.94
CA GLU A 74 -32.08 -63.26 -9.17
C GLU A 74 -31.91 -62.50 -10.50
N VAL A 75 -31.59 -61.21 -10.51
CA VAL A 75 -31.32 -60.47 -11.76
C VAL A 75 -29.90 -59.87 -11.79
N ARG A 76 -28.98 -60.71 -12.30
CA ARG A 76 -27.78 -60.48 -13.14
C ARG A 76 -26.90 -59.23 -12.96
N ASP A 77 -25.61 -59.53 -12.77
CA ASP A 77 -24.38 -58.85 -13.26
C ASP A 77 -24.41 -57.32 -13.38
N PHE A 78 -23.98 -56.64 -12.30
CA PHE A 78 -23.40 -55.30 -12.37
C PHE A 78 -21.86 -55.36 -12.29
N THR A 79 -21.24 -56.32 -12.96
CA THR A 79 -19.78 -56.54 -12.85
C THR A 79 -18.93 -55.38 -13.38
N ASP A 80 -19.52 -54.44 -14.13
CA ASP A 80 -18.81 -53.31 -14.75
C ASP A 80 -19.47 -51.92 -14.53
N GLY A 81 -20.34 -51.74 -13.51
CA GLY A 81 -21.07 -50.47 -13.30
C GLY A 81 -21.16 -49.99 -11.85
N TYR A 82 -20.95 -48.68 -11.64
CA TYR A 82 -21.18 -48.01 -10.35
C TYR A 82 -22.68 -47.81 -10.12
N LEU A 83 -23.26 -48.50 -9.13
CA LEU A 83 -24.67 -48.31 -8.75
C LEU A 83 -24.82 -47.06 -7.90
N ALA A 84 -25.33 -45.97 -8.51
CA ALA A 84 -25.67 -44.74 -7.81
C ALA A 84 -27.15 -44.75 -7.37
N MET A 85 -27.40 -44.46 -6.09
CA MET A 85 -28.74 -44.45 -5.50
C MET A 85 -29.45 -43.10 -5.59
N GLY A 86 -28.69 -42.04 -5.83
CA GLY A 86 -29.14 -40.66 -5.82
C GLY A 86 -28.02 -39.73 -6.27
N GLN A 87 -28.42 -38.58 -6.80
CA GLN A 87 -27.52 -37.52 -7.23
C GLN A 87 -28.04 -36.17 -6.77
N ALA A 88 -27.12 -35.26 -6.43
CA ALA A 88 -27.40 -33.86 -6.16
C ALA A 88 -26.39 -32.99 -6.90
N TRP A 89 -26.86 -31.84 -7.37
CA TRP A 89 -26.05 -30.83 -8.04
C TRP A 89 -26.07 -29.56 -7.20
N GLY A 90 -24.91 -28.97 -6.97
CA GLY A 90 -24.77 -27.76 -6.17
C GLY A 90 -23.33 -27.28 -6.18
N ASP A 91 -23.16 -25.97 -6.11
CA ASP A 91 -21.86 -25.31 -5.98
C ASP A 91 -21.44 -25.35 -4.50
N TYR A 92 -20.60 -26.33 -4.14
CA TYR A 92 -20.33 -26.61 -2.72
C TYR A 92 -19.26 -25.69 -2.11
N ASP A 93 -18.40 -25.09 -2.93
CA ASP A 93 -17.32 -24.19 -2.52
C ASP A 93 -17.54 -22.74 -2.99
N ASN A 94 -18.66 -22.47 -3.65
CA ASN A 94 -19.12 -21.17 -4.10
C ASN A 94 -18.18 -20.56 -5.16
N ASP A 95 -17.62 -21.40 -6.03
CA ASP A 95 -16.72 -21.02 -7.13
C ASP A 95 -17.46 -20.65 -8.44
N GLY A 96 -18.78 -20.79 -8.45
CA GLY A 96 -19.65 -20.47 -9.58
C GLY A 96 -19.80 -21.60 -10.60
N TRP A 97 -19.25 -22.78 -10.33
CA TRP A 97 -19.44 -23.99 -11.10
C TRP A 97 -20.29 -25.00 -10.32
N VAL A 98 -21.15 -25.72 -11.03
CA VAL A 98 -22.02 -26.69 -10.37
C VAL A 98 -21.29 -28.01 -10.26
N ASP A 99 -21.10 -28.49 -9.03
CA ASP A 99 -20.50 -29.77 -8.70
C ASP A 99 -21.53 -30.90 -8.68
N LEU A 100 -21.05 -32.14 -8.71
CA LEU A 100 -21.89 -33.34 -8.72
C LEU A 100 -21.58 -34.22 -7.52
N TYR A 101 -22.57 -34.40 -6.65
CA TYR A 101 -22.54 -35.40 -5.59
C TYR A 101 -23.32 -36.65 -5.99
N ILE A 102 -22.67 -37.82 -5.89
CA ILE A 102 -23.25 -39.13 -6.20
C ILE A 102 -23.18 -40.02 -4.96
N THR A 103 -24.33 -40.54 -4.53
CA THR A 103 -24.37 -41.52 -3.43
C THR A 103 -24.04 -42.91 -3.96
N GLY A 104 -23.01 -43.55 -3.40
CA GLY A 104 -22.62 -44.91 -3.75
C GLY A 104 -23.55 -45.96 -3.13
N GLY A 105 -24.16 -46.82 -3.94
CA GLY A 105 -25.10 -47.85 -3.46
C GLY A 105 -24.44 -49.08 -2.83
N GLN A 106 -23.18 -49.36 -3.14
CA GLN A 106 -22.36 -50.41 -2.51
C GLN A 106 -20.93 -49.93 -2.15
N GLY A 107 -20.71 -48.61 -2.09
CA GLY A 107 -19.41 -47.99 -1.83
C GLY A 107 -19.53 -46.58 -1.22
N ALA A 108 -18.39 -45.92 -0.97
CA ALA A 108 -18.37 -44.55 -0.48
C ALA A 108 -19.02 -43.60 -1.49
N SER A 109 -19.74 -42.59 -1.01
CA SER A 109 -20.29 -41.54 -1.86
C SER A 109 -19.17 -40.65 -2.41
N THR A 110 -19.34 -40.14 -3.63
CA THR A 110 -18.31 -39.34 -4.31
C THR A 110 -18.84 -37.95 -4.61
N LEU A 111 -18.08 -36.93 -4.23
CA LEU A 111 -18.23 -35.56 -4.72
C LEU A 111 -17.24 -35.34 -5.86
N TYR A 112 -17.75 -34.93 -7.00
CA TYR A 112 -16.99 -34.51 -8.17
C TYR A 112 -17.00 -32.98 -8.25
N HIS A 113 -15.86 -32.37 -7.99
CA HIS A 113 -15.66 -30.92 -8.09
C HIS A 113 -15.46 -30.49 -9.54
N ASN A 114 -16.22 -29.50 -9.99
CA ASN A 114 -16.19 -28.97 -11.35
C ASN A 114 -15.11 -27.89 -11.50
N LEU A 115 -14.00 -28.24 -12.14
CA LEU A 115 -12.88 -27.35 -12.43
C LEU A 115 -13.18 -26.27 -13.50
N GLY A 116 -14.31 -26.35 -14.20
CA GLY A 116 -14.73 -25.41 -15.23
C GLY A 116 -13.92 -25.48 -16.55
N ASP A 117 -14.57 -25.18 -17.68
CA ASP A 117 -13.89 -25.03 -18.98
C ASP A 117 -13.23 -23.64 -19.08
N SER A 118 -12.12 -23.44 -18.36
CA SER A 118 -11.02 -22.48 -18.60
C SER A 118 -10.37 -22.11 -17.26
N PRO A 119 -9.03 -22.03 -17.17
CA PRO A 119 -8.36 -21.55 -15.97
C PRO A 119 -8.77 -20.08 -15.75
N MET A 120 -9.59 -19.80 -14.74
CA MET A 120 -9.65 -18.46 -14.19
C MET A 120 -8.29 -18.15 -13.57
N PRO A 121 -7.72 -16.95 -13.79
CA PRO A 121 -6.58 -16.47 -13.03
C PRO A 121 -6.99 -16.43 -11.55
N ALA A 122 -6.05 -16.81 -10.68
CA ALA A 122 -6.12 -16.74 -9.22
C ALA A 122 -7.16 -15.74 -8.69
N MET A 123 -8.00 -16.19 -7.76
CA MET A 123 -8.83 -15.31 -6.94
C MET A 123 -7.96 -14.16 -6.40
N ALA A 124 -8.51 -12.95 -6.19
CA ALA A 124 -7.71 -11.80 -5.76
C ALA A 124 -6.99 -12.01 -4.40
N ASN A 125 -7.36 -13.05 -3.64
CA ASN A 125 -6.67 -13.50 -2.43
C ASN A 125 -5.39 -14.34 -2.70
N GLU A 126 -5.24 -14.91 -3.89
CA GLU A 126 -4.14 -15.78 -4.32
C GLU A 126 -3.16 -15.08 -5.26
N ALA A 127 -3.58 -13.96 -5.87
CA ALA A 127 -2.68 -13.09 -6.62
C ALA A 127 -1.61 -12.49 -5.69
N ASP A 128 -0.36 -12.49 -6.15
CA ASP A 128 0.71 -11.79 -5.44
C ASP A 128 0.46 -10.29 -5.38
N ALA A 129 1.06 -9.62 -4.40
CA ALA A 129 0.95 -8.17 -4.28
C ALA A 129 1.71 -7.39 -5.36
N GLN A 130 2.28 -8.02 -6.39
CA GLN A 130 3.19 -7.34 -7.35
C GLN A 130 2.50 -6.16 -8.03
N LEU A 131 1.22 -6.32 -8.42
CA LEU A 131 0.43 -5.22 -8.97
C LEU A 131 0.32 -4.04 -8.01
N ALA A 132 -0.06 -4.31 -6.76
CA ALA A 132 -0.22 -3.28 -5.75
C ALA A 132 1.12 -2.59 -5.45
N THR A 133 2.17 -3.39 -5.18
CA THR A 133 3.49 -2.86 -4.85
C THR A 133 4.07 -2.04 -6.00
N ALA A 134 3.93 -2.48 -7.25
CA ALA A 134 4.47 -1.72 -8.39
C ALA A 134 3.80 -0.35 -8.56
N TRP A 135 2.48 -0.25 -8.35
CA TRP A 135 1.79 1.04 -8.36
C TRP A 135 2.26 1.94 -7.21
N PHE A 136 2.43 1.41 -6.00
CA PHE A 136 2.89 2.18 -4.85
C PHE A 136 4.41 2.41 -4.79
N GLU A 137 5.22 1.72 -5.58
CA GLU A 137 6.61 2.06 -5.87
C GLU A 137 6.73 3.29 -6.79
N LEU A 138 5.75 3.48 -7.68
CA LEU A 138 5.71 4.63 -8.57
C LEU A 138 5.34 5.93 -7.82
N TYR A 139 4.50 5.86 -6.79
CA TYR A 139 4.01 7.03 -6.05
C TYR A 139 5.14 7.89 -5.46
N PRO A 140 6.13 7.35 -4.72
CA PRO A 140 7.26 8.11 -4.23
C PRO A 140 8.00 8.87 -5.34
N HIS A 141 8.21 8.23 -6.50
CA HIS A 141 8.84 8.89 -7.64
C HIS A 141 7.98 10.05 -8.18
N LEU A 142 6.66 9.85 -8.31
CA LEU A 142 5.74 10.89 -8.74
C LEU A 142 5.70 12.06 -7.74
N ILE A 143 5.67 11.78 -6.44
CA ILE A 143 5.66 12.79 -5.37
C ILE A 143 6.95 13.62 -5.41
N GLU A 144 8.10 12.98 -5.56
CA GLU A 144 9.40 13.65 -5.59
C GLU A 144 9.59 14.53 -6.83
N THR A 145 9.05 14.11 -7.98
CA THR A 145 9.33 14.72 -9.28
C THR A 145 8.18 15.54 -9.87
N THR A 146 7.05 15.62 -9.18
CA THR A 146 5.90 16.46 -9.59
C THR A 146 5.82 17.70 -8.72
N ASP A 147 5.84 18.86 -9.37
CA ASP A 147 5.77 20.15 -8.68
C ASP A 147 4.53 20.23 -7.78
N GLY A 148 4.72 20.81 -6.59
CA GLY A 148 3.64 21.10 -5.66
C GLY A 148 3.19 19.94 -4.78
N PHE A 149 3.82 18.76 -4.85
CA PHE A 149 3.55 17.64 -3.94
C PHE A 149 4.25 17.81 -2.59
N THR A 150 3.77 18.76 -1.80
CA THR A 150 4.19 18.98 -0.42
C THR A 150 3.62 17.90 0.51
N PRO A 151 4.10 17.75 1.75
CA PRO A 151 3.72 16.63 2.60
C PRO A 151 2.19 16.41 2.75
N PRO A 152 1.35 17.45 2.97
CA PRO A 152 -0.11 17.25 3.05
C PRO A 152 -0.73 16.80 1.71
N VAL A 153 -0.24 17.36 0.60
CA VAL A 153 -0.70 17.02 -0.77
C VAL A 153 -0.33 15.58 -1.13
N ALA A 154 0.90 15.16 -0.78
CA ALA A 154 1.38 13.80 -0.96
C ALA A 154 0.53 12.80 -0.15
N ALA A 155 0.27 13.10 1.13
CA ALA A 155 -0.58 12.27 1.98
C ALA A 155 -1.98 12.07 1.38
N ARG A 156 -2.59 13.15 0.85
CA ARG A 156 -3.88 13.09 0.16
C ARG A 156 -3.85 12.16 -1.04
N ALA A 157 -2.85 12.27 -1.90
CA ALA A 157 -2.74 11.41 -3.09
C ALA A 157 -2.57 9.93 -2.70
N ILE A 158 -1.76 9.63 -1.69
CA ILE A 158 -1.57 8.26 -1.18
C ILE A 158 -2.89 7.71 -0.62
N GLY A 159 -3.65 8.51 0.15
CA GLY A 159 -4.95 8.10 0.70
C GLY A 159 -5.97 7.72 -0.38
N TYR A 160 -6.20 8.58 -1.37
CA TYR A 160 -7.13 8.26 -2.46
C TYR A 160 -6.63 7.10 -3.34
N GLY A 161 -5.32 6.99 -3.57
CA GLY A 161 -4.73 5.84 -4.27
C GLY A 161 -4.98 4.53 -3.52
N GLY A 162 -4.75 4.50 -2.20
CA GLY A 162 -4.97 3.35 -1.33
C GLY A 162 -6.41 2.87 -1.33
N ILE A 163 -7.36 3.80 -1.15
CA ILE A 163 -8.80 3.47 -1.18
C ILE A 163 -9.21 2.99 -2.58
N THR A 164 -8.70 3.61 -3.65
CA THR A 164 -9.00 3.17 -5.03
C THR A 164 -8.56 1.72 -5.26
N LEU A 165 -7.35 1.36 -4.84
CA LEU A 165 -6.87 -0.03 -4.96
C LEU A 165 -7.80 -0.99 -4.23
N TYR A 166 -8.15 -0.67 -2.98
CA TYR A 166 -9.00 -1.53 -2.16
C TYR A 166 -10.40 -1.72 -2.76
N GLU A 167 -11.08 -0.61 -3.10
CA GLU A 167 -12.44 -0.67 -3.67
C GLU A 167 -12.46 -1.31 -5.07
N ALA A 168 -11.34 -1.29 -5.80
CA ALA A 168 -11.19 -1.99 -7.08
C ALA A 168 -11.12 -3.51 -6.92
N LEU A 169 -10.74 -3.99 -5.74
CA LEU A 169 -10.54 -5.41 -5.46
C LEU A 169 -11.62 -6.01 -4.56
N VAL A 170 -12.26 -5.22 -3.70
CA VAL A 170 -13.09 -5.71 -2.59
C VAL A 170 -14.21 -6.67 -3.00
N HIS A 171 -14.83 -6.45 -4.16
CA HIS A 171 -15.88 -7.33 -4.68
C HIS A 171 -15.37 -8.71 -5.12
N GLY A 172 -14.06 -8.87 -5.30
CA GLY A 172 -13.38 -10.13 -5.58
C GLY A 172 -12.67 -10.75 -4.39
N LEU A 173 -12.83 -10.19 -3.19
CA LEU A 173 -12.13 -10.61 -1.99
C LEU A 173 -13.11 -11.25 -0.99
N PRO A 174 -13.16 -12.59 -0.89
CA PRO A 174 -14.02 -13.28 0.08
C PRO A 174 -13.76 -12.81 1.51
N GLY A 175 -14.84 -12.48 2.23
CA GLY A 175 -14.77 -12.00 3.62
C GLY A 175 -14.35 -10.53 3.78
N TYR A 176 -14.16 -9.78 2.70
CA TYR A 176 -13.93 -8.33 2.74
C TYR A 176 -15.21 -7.55 2.41
N GLN A 177 -15.28 -6.28 2.82
CA GLN A 177 -16.43 -5.40 2.56
C GLN A 177 -16.00 -3.97 2.25
N SER A 178 -16.77 -3.31 1.38
CA SER A 178 -16.51 -1.92 0.96
C SER A 178 -16.45 -0.94 2.15
N LEU A 179 -15.64 0.10 1.99
CA LEU A 179 -15.55 1.26 2.89
C LEU A 179 -16.63 2.31 2.61
N VAL A 180 -17.47 2.12 1.58
CA VAL A 180 -18.66 2.95 1.33
C VAL A 180 -19.55 2.96 2.58
N GLY A 181 -19.94 4.16 3.02
CA GLY A 181 -20.70 4.38 4.25
C GLY A 181 -19.87 4.33 5.54
N GLN A 182 -18.58 3.94 5.47
CA GLN A 182 -17.65 4.01 6.61
C GLN A 182 -16.80 5.28 6.56
N LEU A 183 -16.37 5.71 5.36
CA LEU A 183 -15.57 6.92 5.18
C LEU A 183 -16.45 8.16 5.06
N ASN A 184 -15.95 9.30 5.57
CA ASN A 184 -16.69 10.55 5.58
C ASN A 184 -17.04 10.99 4.15
N GLY A 185 -18.35 11.13 3.89
CA GLY A 185 -18.88 11.60 2.61
C GLY A 185 -18.79 10.59 1.46
N LEU A 186 -18.27 9.36 1.67
CA LEU A 186 -18.28 8.32 0.65
C LEU A 186 -19.58 7.51 0.75
N SER A 187 -20.61 7.96 0.05
CA SER A 187 -21.97 7.39 0.14
C SER A 187 -22.27 6.30 -0.88
N ALA A 188 -21.60 6.30 -2.04
CA ALA A 188 -21.78 5.32 -3.09
C ALA A 188 -20.56 5.26 -4.02
N LEU A 189 -20.35 4.09 -4.61
CA LEU A 189 -19.44 3.84 -5.73
C LEU A 189 -20.15 2.97 -6.77
N PRO A 190 -19.72 2.98 -8.04
CA PRO A 190 -20.20 2.01 -9.03
C PRO A 190 -20.00 0.59 -8.51
N THR A 191 -21.03 -0.24 -8.60
CA THR A 191 -20.95 -1.67 -8.24
C THR A 191 -20.79 -2.52 -9.50
N PRO A 192 -20.04 -3.63 -9.45
CA PRO A 192 -19.92 -4.53 -10.58
C PRO A 192 -21.27 -5.22 -10.85
N GLN A 193 -21.50 -5.65 -12.09
CA GLN A 193 -22.69 -6.39 -12.46
C GLN A 193 -22.58 -7.81 -11.89
N SER A 194 -23.53 -8.23 -11.05
CA SER A 194 -23.46 -9.51 -10.32
C SER A 194 -23.54 -10.75 -11.21
N ASP A 195 -24.12 -10.62 -12.41
CA ASP A 195 -24.26 -11.69 -13.40
C ASP A 195 -23.07 -11.77 -14.36
N GLN A 196 -22.05 -10.93 -14.19
CA GLN A 196 -20.91 -10.82 -15.10
C GLN A 196 -19.60 -11.22 -14.42
N ARG A 197 -18.70 -11.81 -15.21
CA ARG A 197 -17.34 -12.16 -14.76
C ARG A 197 -16.38 -10.97 -14.91
N TYR A 198 -15.52 -10.79 -13.91
CA TYR A 198 -14.48 -9.76 -13.86
C TYR A 198 -13.13 -10.39 -13.49
N HIS A 199 -12.04 -9.81 -14.00
CA HIS A 199 -10.69 -10.10 -13.55
C HIS A 199 -10.19 -8.95 -12.67
N TRP A 200 -10.19 -9.16 -11.36
CA TRP A 200 -9.94 -8.11 -10.36
C TRP A 200 -8.55 -7.46 -10.46
N PRO A 201 -7.45 -8.17 -10.78
CA PRO A 201 -6.18 -7.50 -11.07
C PRO A 201 -6.25 -6.55 -12.29
N THR A 202 -7.03 -6.88 -13.33
CA THR A 202 -7.26 -5.95 -14.46
C THR A 202 -8.10 -4.75 -14.03
N VAL A 203 -9.13 -4.95 -13.18
CA VAL A 203 -9.90 -3.85 -12.59
C VAL A 203 -8.97 -2.92 -11.81
N ALA A 204 -8.18 -3.45 -10.87
CA ALA A 204 -7.24 -2.71 -10.06
C ALA A 204 -6.19 -1.95 -10.89
N ASN A 205 -5.59 -2.60 -11.91
CA ASN A 205 -4.60 -1.95 -12.77
C ASN A 205 -5.19 -0.72 -13.49
N SER A 206 -6.38 -0.89 -14.09
CA SER A 206 -7.05 0.18 -14.82
C SER A 206 -7.53 1.30 -13.88
N ALA A 207 -8.01 0.95 -12.68
CA ALA A 207 -8.40 1.91 -11.66
C ALA A 207 -7.19 2.73 -11.16
N MET A 208 -6.08 2.05 -10.84
CA MET A 208 -4.85 2.68 -10.37
C MET A 208 -4.23 3.60 -11.40
N SER A 209 -4.15 3.20 -12.67
CA SER A 209 -3.71 4.10 -13.75
C SER A 209 -4.60 5.34 -13.83
N THR A 210 -5.91 5.15 -13.81
CA THR A 210 -6.90 6.21 -14.01
C THR A 210 -6.86 7.22 -12.86
N ILE A 211 -6.88 6.77 -11.60
CA ILE A 211 -6.79 7.66 -10.43
C ILE A 211 -5.43 8.36 -10.36
N THR A 212 -4.33 7.65 -10.65
CA THR A 212 -2.98 8.23 -10.57
C THR A 212 -2.81 9.36 -11.59
N ARG A 213 -3.29 9.20 -12.83
CA ARG A 213 -3.27 10.29 -13.82
C ARG A 213 -4.06 11.51 -13.38
N MET A 214 -5.18 11.32 -12.68
CA MET A 214 -6.02 12.42 -12.23
C MET A 214 -5.43 13.13 -11.00
N LEU A 215 -4.87 12.37 -10.04
CA LEU A 215 -4.23 12.94 -8.86
C LEU A 215 -2.92 13.68 -9.21
N PHE A 216 -2.14 13.14 -10.15
CA PHE A 216 -0.89 13.72 -10.63
C PHE A 216 -1.05 14.40 -11.99
N SER A 217 -2.17 15.09 -12.22
CA SER A 217 -2.51 15.70 -13.51
C SER A 217 -1.50 16.75 -14.00
N ASN A 218 -0.77 17.37 -13.07
CA ASN A 218 0.29 18.34 -13.35
C ASN A 218 1.68 17.71 -13.56
N THR A 219 1.80 16.38 -13.57
CA THR A 219 3.07 15.70 -13.76
C THR A 219 3.60 15.81 -15.20
N GLY A 220 4.93 15.86 -15.34
CA GLY A 220 5.60 15.95 -16.64
C GLY A 220 5.45 14.70 -17.52
N ALA A 221 5.78 14.85 -18.81
CA ALA A 221 5.60 13.80 -19.83
C ALA A 221 6.31 12.47 -19.52
N ALA A 222 7.48 12.51 -18.87
CA ALA A 222 8.20 11.30 -18.46
C ALA A 222 7.40 10.46 -17.46
N ASN A 223 6.80 11.11 -16.46
CA ASN A 223 5.95 10.47 -15.46
C ASN A 223 4.62 10.00 -16.05
N GLN A 224 3.99 10.79 -16.94
CA GLN A 224 2.80 10.36 -17.67
C GLN A 224 3.06 9.09 -18.49
N LYS A 225 4.25 8.98 -19.07
CA LYS A 225 4.73 7.78 -19.77
C LYS A 225 4.98 6.64 -18.80
N ALA A 226 5.60 6.87 -17.64
CA ALA A 226 5.81 5.83 -16.62
C ALA A 226 4.48 5.21 -16.16
N ILE A 227 3.46 6.05 -15.88
CA ILE A 227 2.10 5.60 -15.53
C ILE A 227 1.51 4.74 -16.67
N ALA A 228 1.66 5.17 -17.93
CA ALA A 228 1.15 4.42 -19.08
C ALA A 228 1.86 3.10 -19.32
N LEU A 229 3.17 3.05 -19.13
CA LEU A 229 3.95 1.83 -19.28
C LEU A 229 3.62 0.83 -18.18
N LEU A 230 3.40 1.28 -16.95
CA LEU A 230 3.00 0.39 -15.85
C LEU A 230 1.61 -0.22 -16.08
N GLU A 231 0.64 0.59 -16.51
CA GLU A 231 -0.68 0.09 -16.91
C GLU A 231 -0.55 -0.95 -18.04
N LEU A 232 0.24 -0.63 -19.07
CA LEU A 232 0.45 -1.50 -20.23
C LEU A 232 1.13 -2.82 -19.85
N GLN A 233 2.14 -2.79 -18.97
CA GLN A 233 2.85 -3.98 -18.51
C GLN A 233 1.88 -5.03 -17.94
N PHE A 234 1.02 -4.62 -17.00
CA PHE A 234 0.04 -5.53 -16.41
C PHE A 234 -1.09 -5.87 -17.39
N ALA A 235 -1.51 -4.92 -18.23
CA ALA A 235 -2.52 -5.20 -19.26
C ALA A 235 -2.06 -6.29 -20.23
N GLU A 236 -0.82 -6.23 -20.72
CA GLU A 236 -0.22 -7.24 -21.61
C GLU A 236 0.00 -8.58 -20.91
N ALA A 237 0.32 -8.57 -19.61
CA ALA A 237 0.44 -9.79 -18.82
C ALA A 237 -0.91 -10.51 -18.63
N TYR A 238 -2.00 -9.76 -18.42
CA TYR A 238 -3.32 -10.33 -18.13
C TYR A 238 -4.14 -10.62 -19.38
N ARG A 239 -3.94 -9.89 -20.47
CA ARG A 239 -4.76 -10.02 -21.69
C ARG A 239 -4.81 -11.45 -22.27
N PRO A 240 -3.71 -12.22 -22.34
CA PRO A 240 -3.73 -13.58 -22.87
C PRO A 240 -4.50 -14.58 -22.00
N LEU A 241 -4.76 -14.25 -20.74
CA LEU A 241 -5.42 -15.12 -19.77
C LEU A 241 -6.96 -15.00 -19.81
N LEU A 242 -7.50 -14.10 -20.63
CA LEU A 242 -8.90 -13.65 -20.54
C LEU A 242 -9.57 -13.57 -21.90
N ASP A 243 -10.86 -13.89 -21.96
CA ASP A 243 -11.67 -13.54 -23.12
C ASP A 243 -11.80 -12.00 -23.26
N ALA A 244 -12.05 -11.55 -24.48
CA ALA A 244 -12.09 -10.12 -24.80
C ALA A 244 -13.19 -9.37 -24.03
N ALA A 245 -14.32 -10.00 -23.75
CA ALA A 245 -15.43 -9.35 -23.06
C ALA A 245 -15.09 -9.14 -21.57
N THR A 246 -14.55 -10.16 -20.90
CA THR A 246 -14.09 -10.08 -19.50
C THR A 246 -12.99 -9.06 -19.31
N PHE A 247 -11.97 -9.04 -20.18
CA PHE A 247 -10.91 -8.04 -20.09
C PHE A 247 -11.48 -6.62 -20.27
N ASN A 248 -12.27 -6.37 -21.32
CA ASN A 248 -12.77 -5.04 -21.63
C ASN A 248 -13.71 -4.52 -20.54
N ARG A 249 -14.59 -5.38 -20.00
CA ARG A 249 -15.49 -5.03 -18.89
C ARG A 249 -14.72 -4.73 -17.61
N SER A 250 -13.66 -5.50 -17.31
CA SER A 250 -12.79 -5.25 -16.15
C SER A 250 -12.10 -3.90 -16.25
N VAL A 251 -11.57 -3.55 -17.42
CA VAL A 251 -10.96 -2.23 -17.68
C VAL A 251 -12.00 -1.11 -17.55
N GLN A 252 -13.20 -1.28 -18.11
CA GLN A 252 -14.26 -0.28 -18.04
C GLN A 252 -14.72 -0.03 -16.61
N TYR A 253 -14.90 -1.10 -15.82
CA TYR A 253 -15.30 -0.98 -14.43
C TYR A 253 -14.24 -0.31 -13.57
N GLY A 254 -12.96 -0.69 -13.70
CA GLY A 254 -11.88 -0.04 -12.94
C GLY A 254 -11.74 1.45 -13.27
N ARG A 255 -11.90 1.83 -14.55
CA ARG A 255 -11.95 3.25 -14.96
C ARG A 255 -13.14 3.98 -14.35
N ALA A 256 -14.34 3.40 -14.40
CA ALA A 256 -15.55 4.02 -13.85
C ALA A 256 -15.44 4.23 -12.33
N LEU A 257 -14.92 3.23 -11.62
CA LEU A 257 -14.65 3.29 -10.18
C LEU A 257 -13.66 4.43 -9.86
N ALA A 258 -12.54 4.51 -10.57
CA ALA A 258 -11.53 5.55 -10.33
C ALA A 258 -12.05 6.96 -10.63
N VAL A 259 -12.91 7.12 -11.65
CA VAL A 259 -13.58 8.40 -11.92
C VAL A 259 -14.54 8.78 -10.79
N ALA A 260 -15.33 7.84 -10.28
CA ALA A 260 -16.20 8.09 -9.13
C ALA A 260 -15.41 8.44 -7.87
N MET A 261 -14.31 7.72 -7.60
CA MET A 261 -13.40 7.99 -6.49
C MET A 261 -12.76 9.38 -6.62
N TYR A 262 -12.30 9.76 -7.81
CA TYR A 262 -11.79 11.10 -8.06
C TYR A 262 -12.88 12.16 -7.85
N GLY A 263 -14.11 11.91 -8.28
CA GLY A 263 -15.27 12.79 -8.02
C GLY A 263 -15.51 13.00 -6.51
N TRP A 264 -15.44 11.95 -5.70
CA TRP A 264 -15.47 12.08 -4.23
C TRP A 264 -14.28 12.88 -3.70
N SER A 265 -13.09 12.72 -4.30
CA SER A 265 -11.89 13.48 -3.92
C SER A 265 -12.04 14.98 -4.16
N VAL A 266 -12.68 15.41 -5.24
CA VAL A 266 -12.82 16.83 -5.61
C VAL A 266 -13.57 17.62 -4.53
N THR A 267 -14.44 16.95 -3.77
CA THR A 267 -15.32 17.57 -2.77
C THR A 267 -14.69 17.73 -1.38
N ASP A 268 -13.43 17.33 -1.18
CA ASP A 268 -12.81 17.28 0.15
C ASP A 268 -12.18 18.59 0.63
N GLY A 269 -12.11 19.62 -0.22
CA GLY A 269 -11.44 20.90 0.05
C GLY A 269 -9.96 20.96 -0.33
N GLY A 270 -9.29 19.81 -0.44
CA GLY A 270 -7.88 19.66 -0.79
C GLY A 270 -7.63 19.47 -2.30
N HIS A 271 -8.68 19.45 -3.11
CA HIS A 271 -8.56 19.38 -4.57
C HIS A 271 -7.66 20.49 -5.13
N GLU A 272 -6.77 20.10 -6.05
CA GLU A 272 -5.74 20.97 -6.63
C GLU A 272 -4.83 21.67 -5.59
N GLY A 273 -4.68 21.08 -4.40
CA GLY A 273 -3.79 21.59 -3.35
C GLY A 273 -2.36 21.79 -3.84
N GLN A 274 -1.88 20.95 -4.77
CA GLN A 274 -0.57 21.07 -5.40
C GLN A 274 -0.34 22.40 -6.14
N LEU A 275 -1.42 23.05 -6.59
CA LEU A 275 -1.37 24.34 -7.29
C LEU A 275 -1.47 25.53 -6.32
N ARG A 276 -1.77 25.28 -5.04
CA ARG A 276 -2.14 26.32 -4.05
C ARG A 276 -1.38 26.17 -2.72
N ASN A 277 -0.15 25.66 -2.78
CA ASN A 277 0.66 25.39 -1.58
C ASN A 277 0.93 26.61 -0.70
N PHE A 278 1.05 27.78 -1.30
CA PHE A 278 1.51 29.00 -0.64
C PHE A 278 0.55 30.15 -0.98
N PRO A 279 -0.64 30.21 -0.37
CA PRO A 279 -1.63 31.23 -0.69
C PRO A 279 -1.14 32.62 -0.26
N GLU A 280 -0.89 33.51 -1.23
CA GLU A 280 -0.41 34.89 -0.98
C GLU A 280 -1.37 35.71 -0.10
N ALA A 281 -2.66 35.38 -0.13
CA ALA A 281 -3.69 36.07 0.66
C ALA A 281 -3.68 35.69 2.15
N TYR A 282 -2.93 34.65 2.56
CA TYR A 282 -2.85 34.28 3.97
C TYR A 282 -1.99 35.29 4.74
N VAL A 283 -2.60 35.91 5.75
CA VAL A 283 -1.92 36.86 6.62
C VAL A 283 -1.50 36.14 7.89
N LEU A 284 -0.21 36.19 8.20
CA LEU A 284 0.32 35.65 9.45
C LEU A 284 -0.29 36.38 10.65
N PRO A 285 -0.74 35.66 11.69
CA PRO A 285 -1.20 36.31 12.90
C PRO A 285 -0.02 36.98 13.61
N ALA A 286 -0.23 38.19 14.12
CA ALA A 286 0.78 38.95 14.85
C ALA A 286 0.58 38.83 16.37
N GLY A 287 1.66 38.61 17.11
CA GLY A 287 1.64 38.50 18.56
C GLY A 287 2.86 37.74 19.11
N GLU A 288 3.11 37.89 20.41
CA GLU A 288 4.16 37.15 21.11
C GLU A 288 3.95 35.64 21.00
N GLY A 289 5.04 34.90 20.76
CA GLY A 289 5.00 33.44 20.63
C GLY A 289 4.31 32.91 19.37
N LEU A 290 3.86 33.78 18.46
CA LEU A 290 3.28 33.37 17.19
C LEU A 290 4.33 33.16 16.10
N TRP A 291 4.02 32.29 15.15
CA TRP A 291 4.90 31.88 14.08
C TRP A 291 5.14 32.99 13.06
N GLU A 292 6.38 33.10 12.65
CA GLU A 292 6.86 33.99 11.59
C GLU A 292 7.69 33.22 10.57
N THR A 293 7.92 33.81 9.40
CA THR A 293 8.73 33.16 8.36
C THR A 293 10.19 33.09 8.77
N THR A 294 10.80 31.93 8.58
CA THR A 294 12.15 31.64 9.07
C THR A 294 13.20 31.69 7.96
N PRO A 295 14.47 32.03 8.28
CA PRO A 295 15.56 31.95 7.31
C PRO A 295 15.83 30.51 6.85
N PRO A 296 16.55 30.32 5.73
CA PRO A 296 17.10 31.35 4.85
C PRO A 296 16.08 31.91 3.84
N ALA A 297 15.02 31.16 3.54
CA ALA A 297 14.11 31.49 2.45
C ALA A 297 12.99 32.46 2.83
N HIS A 298 12.64 32.57 4.12
CA HIS A 298 11.46 33.30 4.59
C HIS A 298 10.19 32.96 3.78
N ALA A 299 10.02 31.68 3.47
CA ALA A 299 8.96 31.20 2.59
C ALA A 299 7.58 31.40 3.23
N THR A 300 6.59 31.65 2.36
CA THR A 300 5.17 31.80 2.72
C THR A 300 4.65 30.54 3.44
N ALA A 301 3.64 30.74 4.29
CA ALA A 301 2.97 29.67 5.03
C ALA A 301 2.51 28.53 4.11
N LEU A 302 2.93 27.30 4.41
CA LEU A 302 2.55 26.12 3.67
C LEU A 302 1.13 25.64 4.06
N GLN A 303 0.20 25.71 3.11
CA GLN A 303 -1.14 25.12 3.20
C GLN A 303 -1.92 25.50 4.49
N PRO A 304 -2.10 26.80 4.82
CA PRO A 304 -2.74 27.24 6.07
C PRO A 304 -4.17 26.74 6.28
N GLU A 305 -4.86 26.43 5.20
CA GLU A 305 -6.26 25.98 5.23
C GLU A 305 -6.41 24.45 5.24
N TRP A 306 -5.31 23.68 5.21
CA TRP A 306 -5.36 22.21 5.04
C TRP A 306 -6.16 21.49 6.12
N GLY A 307 -6.15 22.04 7.34
CA GLY A 307 -6.93 21.51 8.47
C GLY A 307 -8.44 21.59 8.28
N ARG A 308 -8.94 22.30 7.26
CA ARG A 308 -10.37 22.39 6.90
C ARG A 308 -10.80 21.32 5.90
N ASN A 309 -9.87 20.53 5.37
CA ASN A 309 -10.21 19.46 4.45
C ASN A 309 -11.04 18.38 5.17
N ARG A 310 -11.95 17.73 4.44
CA ARG A 310 -12.70 16.59 4.93
C ARG A 310 -11.73 15.42 5.20
N PRO A 311 -11.58 14.95 6.44
CA PRO A 311 -10.79 13.75 6.71
C PRO A 311 -11.49 12.50 6.16
N MET A 312 -10.75 11.45 5.86
CA MET A 312 -11.27 10.20 5.31
C MET A 312 -11.99 9.37 6.38
N ALA A 313 -11.35 9.14 7.52
CA ALA A 313 -11.83 8.29 8.61
C ALA A 313 -11.93 9.01 9.97
N LEU A 314 -11.15 10.07 10.20
CA LEU A 314 -11.20 10.86 11.43
C LEU A 314 -12.62 11.37 11.68
N ARG A 315 -13.17 10.97 12.81
CA ARG A 315 -14.52 11.27 13.24
C ARG A 315 -14.62 12.71 13.71
N LEU A 316 -15.53 13.47 13.10
CA LEU A 316 -15.72 14.89 13.44
C LEU A 316 -16.33 15.10 14.83
N ASP A 317 -17.03 14.10 15.38
CA ASP A 317 -17.57 14.13 16.75
C ASP A 317 -16.58 13.64 17.81
N HIS A 318 -15.47 13.04 17.40
CA HIS A 318 -14.36 12.65 18.26
C HIS A 318 -13.03 13.02 17.60
N PRO A 319 -12.75 14.32 17.41
CA PRO A 319 -11.52 14.76 16.78
C PRO A 319 -10.34 14.44 17.70
N CYS A 320 -9.28 13.85 17.14
CA CYS A 320 -8.00 13.61 17.83
C CYS A 320 -7.27 14.94 18.04
N VAL A 321 -7.80 15.78 18.92
CA VAL A 321 -7.28 17.11 19.22
C VAL A 321 -6.07 16.98 20.13
N ALA A 322 -4.96 17.58 19.72
CA ALA A 322 -3.77 17.69 20.55
C ALA A 322 -4.06 18.56 21.79
N ALA A 323 -3.45 18.20 22.92
CA ALA A 323 -3.41 19.08 24.09
C ALA A 323 -2.90 20.49 23.72
N PRO A 324 -3.25 21.54 24.49
CA PRO A 324 -2.66 22.85 24.28
C PRO A 324 -1.13 22.81 24.46
N PRO A 325 -0.36 23.54 23.63
CA PRO A 325 1.09 23.60 23.80
C PRO A 325 1.47 24.29 25.11
N THR A 326 2.71 24.07 25.54
CA THR A 326 3.29 24.83 26.66
C THR A 326 3.16 26.33 26.39
N PRO A 327 2.57 27.13 27.30
CA PRO A 327 2.37 28.56 27.09
C PRO A 327 3.69 29.29 26.85
N TYR A 328 3.71 30.20 25.88
CA TYR A 328 4.87 31.03 25.56
C TYR A 328 5.34 31.83 26.79
N SER A 329 6.66 31.91 26.99
CA SER A 329 7.29 32.71 28.03
C SER A 329 8.77 32.91 27.72
N GLU A 330 9.23 34.15 27.79
CA GLU A 330 10.65 34.55 27.63
C GLU A 330 11.43 34.43 28.94
N GLU A 331 10.75 34.33 30.09
CA GLU A 331 11.39 34.28 31.41
C GLU A 331 12.31 33.07 31.54
N PRO A 332 13.62 33.28 31.83
CA PRO A 332 14.54 32.20 32.14
C PRO A 332 14.01 31.35 33.31
N GLY A 333 13.93 30.04 33.10
CA GLY A 333 13.38 29.08 34.08
C GLY A 333 11.88 28.79 33.92
N SER A 334 11.18 29.46 33.00
CA SER A 334 9.83 29.06 32.57
C SER A 334 9.85 27.73 31.79
N ALA A 335 8.70 27.05 31.72
CA ALA A 335 8.58 25.78 31.00
C ALA A 335 8.89 25.93 29.49
N PHE A 336 8.44 27.02 28.87
CA PHE A 336 8.71 27.27 27.45
C PHE A 336 10.19 27.56 27.18
N TYR A 337 10.83 28.39 28.03
CA TYR A 337 12.26 28.64 27.93
C TYR A 337 13.07 27.35 28.09
N ALA A 338 12.67 26.46 29.02
CA ALA A 338 13.32 25.16 29.19
C ALA A 338 13.23 24.28 27.93
N LEU A 339 12.10 24.29 27.22
CA LEU A 339 11.96 23.59 25.93
C LEU A 339 12.90 24.16 24.87
N ALA A 340 13.03 25.48 24.79
CA ALA A 340 13.96 26.11 23.85
C ALA A 340 15.43 25.84 24.20
N GLN A 341 15.76 25.88 25.49
CA GLN A 341 17.09 25.54 26.00
C GLN A 341 17.44 24.08 25.66
N GLU A 342 16.50 23.15 25.78
CA GLU A 342 16.70 21.74 25.39
C GLU A 342 17.06 21.61 23.91
N VAL A 343 16.35 22.32 23.02
CA VAL A 343 16.66 22.34 21.57
C VAL A 343 18.06 22.88 21.33
N TYR A 344 18.39 24.02 21.94
CA TYR A 344 19.70 24.67 21.82
C TYR A 344 20.84 23.75 22.26
N ASP A 345 20.74 23.20 23.48
CA ASP A 345 21.77 22.33 24.06
C ASP A 345 21.91 21.03 23.25
N THR A 346 20.80 20.45 22.80
CA THR A 346 20.79 19.22 22.00
C THR A 346 21.55 19.41 20.69
N VAL A 347 21.23 20.46 19.94
CA VAL A 347 21.85 20.71 18.62
C VAL A 347 23.34 21.03 18.76
N ARG A 348 23.74 21.82 19.77
CA ARG A 348 25.16 22.13 20.05
C ARG A 348 25.98 20.91 20.45
N LEU A 349 25.35 19.90 21.04
CA LEU A 349 25.99 18.69 21.56
C LEU A 349 25.66 17.44 20.72
N LEU A 350 25.18 17.60 19.49
CA LEU A 350 24.82 16.49 18.61
C LEU A 350 25.95 15.49 18.45
N THR A 351 25.68 14.24 18.79
CA THR A 351 26.54 13.13 18.39
C THR A 351 26.44 12.87 16.88
N PRO A 352 27.47 12.24 16.27
CA PRO A 352 27.39 11.84 14.86
C PRO A 352 26.16 10.98 14.55
N GLN A 353 25.77 10.09 15.47
CA GLN A 353 24.59 9.24 15.29
C GLN A 353 23.30 10.05 15.29
N GLN A 354 23.13 11.01 16.20
CA GLN A 354 21.93 11.86 16.22
C GLN A 354 21.83 12.73 14.97
N ARG A 355 22.97 13.23 14.45
CA ARG A 355 23.01 13.96 13.18
C ARG A 355 22.56 13.08 12.01
N ILE A 356 23.00 11.82 11.97
CA ILE A 356 22.56 10.84 10.97
C ILE A 356 21.06 10.56 11.10
N ILE A 357 20.54 10.39 12.32
CA ILE A 357 19.09 10.18 12.56
C ILE A 357 18.28 11.38 12.05
N ALA A 358 18.70 12.61 12.36
CA ALA A 358 18.02 13.81 11.90
C ALA A 358 17.98 13.92 10.37
N ARG A 359 19.08 13.58 9.69
CA ARG A 359 19.14 13.57 8.22
C ARG A 359 18.36 12.43 7.58
N PHE A 360 18.34 11.26 8.22
CA PHE A 360 17.57 10.10 7.76
C PHE A 360 16.08 10.42 7.70
N TRP A 361 15.56 11.11 8.72
CA TRP A 361 14.17 11.50 8.84
C TRP A 361 13.91 12.96 8.43
N ALA A 362 14.80 13.58 7.64
CA ALA A 362 14.62 14.98 7.24
C ALA A 362 13.39 15.15 6.33
N ASP A 363 13.26 14.23 5.37
CA ASP A 363 12.16 14.08 4.41
C ASP A 363 11.80 15.37 3.66
N ASP A 364 12.83 16.08 3.18
CA ASP A 364 12.68 17.33 2.46
C ASP A 364 11.98 17.12 1.09
N PRO A 365 10.89 17.86 0.80
CA PRO A 365 10.21 17.81 -0.50
C PRO A 365 11.15 18.11 -1.67
N GLY A 366 11.03 17.34 -2.75
CA GLY A 366 11.87 17.47 -3.95
C GLY A 366 13.26 16.82 -3.84
N THR A 367 13.69 16.43 -2.64
CA THR A 367 14.88 15.58 -2.40
C THR A 367 14.49 14.16 -1.97
N THR A 368 13.32 14.06 -1.36
CA THR A 368 12.68 12.85 -0.86
C THR A 368 11.18 12.92 -1.20
N PRO A 369 10.45 11.80 -1.10
CA PRO A 369 9.00 11.80 -1.35
C PRO A 369 8.20 12.29 -0.13
N THR A 370 8.78 13.10 0.76
CA THR A 370 8.15 13.59 2.00
C THR A 370 7.87 12.49 3.04
N PRO A 371 7.50 12.81 4.30
CA PRO A 371 7.25 11.79 5.32
C PRO A 371 6.16 10.77 4.96
N PRO A 372 5.00 11.16 4.37
CA PRO A 372 4.03 10.21 3.84
C PRO A 372 4.61 9.24 2.81
N GLY A 373 5.47 9.74 1.91
CA GLY A 373 6.11 8.91 0.89
C GLY A 373 7.13 7.95 1.49
N HIS A 374 7.88 8.36 2.52
CA HIS A 374 8.77 7.46 3.26
C HIS A 374 7.98 6.34 3.95
N SER A 375 6.90 6.67 4.66
CA SER A 375 6.00 5.68 5.26
C SER A 375 5.43 4.69 4.22
N LEU A 376 5.09 5.20 3.03
CA LEU A 376 4.65 4.36 1.91
C LEU A 376 5.77 3.45 1.39
N MET A 377 6.99 3.95 1.25
CA MET A 377 8.15 3.15 0.83
C MET A 377 8.45 2.03 1.83
N VAL A 378 8.41 2.30 3.14
CA VAL A 378 8.57 1.27 4.18
C VAL A 378 7.47 0.23 4.08
N THR A 379 6.21 0.66 3.92
CA THR A 379 5.05 -0.23 3.75
C THR A 379 5.24 -1.16 2.54
N THR A 380 5.63 -0.60 1.40
CA THR A 380 5.89 -1.37 0.17
C THR A 380 7.03 -2.37 0.37
N GLN A 381 8.12 -1.95 1.00
CA GLN A 381 9.25 -2.83 1.29
C GLN A 381 8.82 -4.03 2.16
N LEU A 382 8.00 -3.80 3.18
CA LEU A 382 7.48 -4.86 4.06
C LEU A 382 6.59 -5.84 3.31
N LEU A 383 5.67 -5.35 2.48
CA LEU A 383 4.77 -6.19 1.70
C LEU A 383 5.54 -7.09 0.72
N GLN A 384 6.57 -6.54 0.06
CA GLN A 384 7.44 -7.29 -0.84
C GLN A 384 8.27 -8.35 -0.12
N GLN A 385 8.92 -7.99 0.99
CA GLN A 385 9.77 -8.91 1.75
C GLN A 385 8.99 -10.08 2.35
N ASN A 386 7.73 -9.86 2.70
CA ASN A 386 6.87 -10.89 3.26
C ASN A 386 6.03 -11.64 2.21
N HIS A 387 6.24 -11.38 0.91
CA HIS A 387 5.44 -11.96 -0.18
C HIS A 387 3.93 -11.86 0.10
N ALA A 388 3.47 -10.68 0.53
CA ALA A 388 2.10 -10.50 0.97
C ALA A 388 1.10 -10.83 -0.16
N PRO A 389 -0.06 -11.44 0.17
CA PRO A 389 -1.13 -11.60 -0.80
C PRO A 389 -1.73 -10.24 -1.17
N LEU A 390 -2.25 -10.11 -2.38
CA LEU A 390 -2.82 -8.87 -2.90
C LEU A 390 -3.91 -8.29 -1.99
N ALA A 391 -4.75 -9.14 -1.38
CA ALA A 391 -5.77 -8.73 -0.42
C ALA A 391 -5.18 -7.95 0.79
N LEU A 392 -4.11 -8.49 1.38
CA LEU A 392 -3.43 -7.85 2.52
C LEU A 392 -2.74 -6.56 2.07
N ALA A 393 -2.11 -6.55 0.89
CA ALA A 393 -1.50 -5.34 0.34
C ALA A 393 -2.53 -4.23 0.12
N ALA A 394 -3.69 -4.55 -0.46
CA ALA A 394 -4.76 -3.59 -0.70
C ALA A 394 -5.32 -3.00 0.61
N GLU A 395 -5.60 -3.85 1.62
CA GLU A 395 -6.00 -3.39 2.96
C GLU A 395 -4.91 -2.50 3.60
N THR A 396 -3.64 -2.92 3.50
CA THR A 396 -2.51 -2.19 4.10
C THR A 396 -2.34 -0.80 3.47
N TYR A 397 -2.32 -0.70 2.14
CA TYR A 397 -2.17 0.58 1.45
C TYR A 397 -3.35 1.52 1.70
N ALA A 398 -4.58 1.00 1.76
CA ALA A 398 -5.75 1.80 2.12
C ALA A 398 -5.63 2.36 3.55
N ARG A 399 -5.31 1.51 4.54
CA ARG A 399 -5.18 1.96 5.94
C ARG A 399 -4.03 2.94 6.13
N VAL A 400 -2.84 2.66 5.58
CA VAL A 400 -1.69 3.56 5.66
C VAL A 400 -1.99 4.89 4.97
N GLY A 401 -2.60 4.86 3.78
CA GLY A 401 -2.98 6.06 3.04
C GLY A 401 -4.00 6.93 3.78
N ILE A 402 -5.03 6.32 4.36
CA ILE A 402 -6.01 7.02 5.21
C ILE A 402 -5.32 7.62 6.44
N ALA A 403 -4.46 6.86 7.11
CA ALA A 403 -3.77 7.29 8.31
C ALA A 403 -2.87 8.51 8.06
N VAL A 404 -2.06 8.49 7.00
CA VAL A 404 -1.22 9.65 6.68
C VAL A 404 -2.07 10.85 6.24
N ASN A 405 -3.12 10.66 5.44
CA ASN A 405 -3.98 11.77 5.03
C ASN A 405 -4.61 12.48 6.24
N ASP A 406 -5.22 11.70 7.14
CA ASP A 406 -5.93 12.24 8.29
C ASP A 406 -4.97 12.80 9.35
N ALA A 407 -3.78 12.21 9.50
CA ALA A 407 -2.69 12.74 10.30
C ALA A 407 -2.30 14.16 9.86
N PHE A 408 -2.14 14.37 8.55
CA PHE A 408 -1.78 15.70 8.03
C PHE A 408 -2.94 16.70 8.15
N ILE A 409 -4.20 16.27 8.02
CA ILE A 409 -5.36 17.16 8.26
C ILE A 409 -5.40 17.61 9.74
N GLY A 410 -5.38 16.66 10.69
CA GLY A 410 -5.42 16.97 12.13
C GLY A 410 -4.21 17.78 12.61
N CYS A 411 -3.01 17.44 12.12
CA CYS A 411 -1.79 18.17 12.44
C CYS A 411 -1.83 19.60 11.89
N TRP A 412 -2.26 19.82 10.64
CA TRP A 412 -2.34 21.17 10.07
C TRP A 412 -3.41 22.02 10.75
N GLN A 413 -4.55 21.42 11.13
CA GLN A 413 -5.55 22.10 11.95
C GLN A 413 -4.91 22.61 13.26
N THR A 414 -4.14 21.76 13.93
CA THR A 414 -3.46 22.10 15.20
C THR A 414 -2.41 23.20 14.99
N LYS A 415 -1.58 23.08 13.95
CA LYS A 415 -0.55 24.07 13.57
C LYS A 415 -1.11 25.46 13.38
N TYR A 416 -2.17 25.58 12.59
CA TYR A 416 -2.76 26.87 12.26
C TYR A 416 -3.84 27.33 13.26
N GLN A 417 -4.20 26.49 14.23
CA GLN A 417 -4.93 26.90 15.42
C GLN A 417 -4.01 27.63 16.41
N TYR A 418 -2.88 27.01 16.77
CA TYR A 418 -1.98 27.56 17.79
C TYR A 418 -0.94 28.53 17.23
N ASN A 419 -0.59 28.42 15.94
CA ASN A 419 0.42 29.24 15.25
C ASN A 419 1.71 29.40 16.06
N ARG A 420 2.20 28.35 16.72
CA ARG A 420 3.36 28.46 17.63
C ARG A 420 4.67 28.75 16.88
N ILE A 421 5.45 29.68 17.43
CA ILE A 421 6.80 30.07 17.01
C ILE A 421 7.76 28.87 16.93
N ARG A 422 8.73 28.92 16.00
CA ARG A 422 9.76 27.87 15.83
C ARG A 422 10.95 28.09 16.79
N PRO A 423 11.71 27.02 17.13
CA PRO A 423 12.90 27.16 17.96
C PRO A 423 13.92 28.13 17.38
N ILE A 424 14.09 28.15 16.06
CA ILE A 424 15.08 29.02 15.40
C ILE A 424 14.89 30.50 15.77
N THR A 425 13.65 31.00 15.74
CA THR A 425 13.34 32.39 16.10
C THR A 425 13.54 32.63 17.59
N PHE A 426 12.93 31.81 18.45
CA PHE A 426 13.00 32.04 19.90
C PHE A 426 14.44 31.97 20.44
N ILE A 427 15.21 30.98 19.99
CA ILE A 427 16.60 30.83 20.40
C ILE A 427 17.43 32.02 19.90
N HIS A 428 17.24 32.44 18.65
CA HIS A 428 17.91 33.62 18.11
C HIS A 428 17.66 34.87 18.97
N ASP A 429 16.39 35.14 19.29
CA ASP A 429 16.01 36.39 19.96
C ASP A 429 16.34 36.42 21.45
N HIS A 430 16.31 35.26 22.13
CA HIS A 430 16.36 35.22 23.60
C HIS A 430 17.51 34.39 24.19
N ILE A 431 18.24 33.59 23.41
CA ILE A 431 19.29 32.69 23.91
C ILE A 431 20.64 32.96 23.24
N ASP A 432 20.68 32.94 21.92
CA ASP A 432 21.91 33.04 21.12
C ASP A 432 21.62 33.68 19.76
N ALA A 433 21.99 34.96 19.61
CA ALA A 433 21.77 35.75 18.40
C ALA A 433 22.47 35.22 17.13
N THR A 434 23.30 34.18 17.23
CA THR A 434 23.88 33.49 16.06
C THR A 434 23.00 32.36 15.53
N TRP A 435 21.91 32.03 16.22
CA TRP A 435 21.01 30.90 15.92
C TRP A 435 20.02 31.17 14.76
N ASN A 436 20.50 31.73 13.66
CA ASN A 436 19.71 32.01 12.45
C ASN A 436 20.47 31.67 11.16
N ASP A 437 21.71 31.19 11.28
CA ASP A 437 22.55 30.73 10.17
C ASP A 437 22.30 29.22 9.90
N PRO A 438 22.08 28.80 8.64
CA PRO A 438 21.96 27.40 8.27
C PRO A 438 23.14 26.51 8.71
N ASP A 439 24.37 27.06 8.77
CA ASP A 439 25.54 26.31 9.24
C ASP A 439 25.52 26.09 10.76
N VAL A 440 24.89 27.00 11.50
CA VAL A 440 24.69 26.90 12.97
C VAL A 440 23.52 25.97 13.30
N THR A 441 22.49 25.97 12.45
CA THR A 441 21.25 25.21 12.64
C THR A 441 21.21 23.86 11.89
N ASP A 442 22.37 23.39 11.37
CA ASP A 442 22.52 22.04 10.79
C ASP A 442 22.14 20.97 11.83
N PRO A 443 21.27 19.99 11.50
CA PRO A 443 21.22 19.38 10.17
C PRO A 443 19.94 19.50 9.35
N VAL A 444 18.90 20.18 9.82
CA VAL A 444 17.61 20.25 9.12
C VAL A 444 17.15 21.70 9.01
N ILE A 445 16.82 22.14 7.80
CA ILE A 445 16.29 23.49 7.57
C ILE A 445 14.87 23.59 8.17
N THR A 446 14.58 24.71 8.84
CA THR A 446 13.26 24.93 9.43
C THR A 446 12.18 25.00 8.35
N PRO A 447 11.16 24.11 8.38
CA PRO A 447 10.10 24.12 7.37
C PRO A 447 9.13 25.32 7.52
N PRO A 448 8.54 25.83 6.42
CA PRO A 448 7.76 27.07 6.41
C PRO A 448 6.30 26.88 6.87
N PHE A 449 6.13 26.44 8.10
CA PHE A 449 4.82 26.31 8.77
C PHE A 449 4.98 26.33 10.30
N PRO A 450 3.90 26.65 11.05
CA PRO A 450 3.94 26.71 12.50
C PRO A 450 4.42 25.42 13.17
N GLU A 451 4.93 25.57 14.38
CA GLU A 451 5.69 24.52 15.06
C GLU A 451 4.79 23.38 15.58
N TYR A 452 3.69 23.67 16.26
CA TYR A 452 2.98 22.67 17.07
C TYR A 452 1.72 22.10 16.41
N THR A 453 1.50 20.80 16.29
CA THR A 453 2.36 19.65 16.67
C THR A 453 3.35 19.28 15.55
N SER A 454 4.29 18.36 15.81
CA SER A 454 5.21 17.83 14.80
C SER A 454 4.49 16.93 13.79
N GLY A 455 4.47 17.31 12.50
CA GLY A 455 3.84 16.50 11.45
C GLY A 455 4.51 15.14 11.23
N HIS A 456 5.82 15.04 11.45
CA HIS A 456 6.53 13.74 11.45
C HIS A 456 6.01 12.85 12.57
N SER A 457 5.86 13.40 13.78
CA SER A 457 5.37 12.64 14.93
C SER A 457 3.94 12.14 14.71
N VAL A 458 3.04 13.00 14.23
CA VAL A 458 1.62 12.64 14.02
C VAL A 458 1.48 11.54 12.96
N GLN A 459 2.12 11.71 11.80
CA GLN A 459 1.98 10.71 10.73
C GLN A 459 2.66 9.39 11.09
N SER A 460 3.85 9.44 11.73
CA SER A 460 4.57 8.23 12.12
C SER A 460 3.81 7.46 13.22
N GLY A 461 3.21 8.16 14.19
CA GLY A 461 2.37 7.53 15.21
C GLY A 461 1.12 6.86 14.61
N ALA A 462 0.45 7.52 13.66
CA ALA A 462 -0.71 6.96 12.98
C ALA A 462 -0.36 5.70 12.16
N VAL A 463 0.75 5.76 11.41
CA VAL A 463 1.26 4.61 10.64
C VAL A 463 1.71 3.48 11.55
N ALA A 464 2.39 3.77 12.66
CA ALA A 464 2.83 2.75 13.61
C ALA A 464 1.65 1.98 14.21
N GLU A 465 0.57 2.67 14.58
CA GLU A 465 -0.64 2.02 15.09
C GLU A 465 -1.28 1.09 14.04
N VAL A 466 -1.42 1.56 12.80
CA VAL A 466 -1.96 0.76 11.69
C VAL A 466 -1.10 -0.47 11.41
N LEU A 467 0.21 -0.30 11.22
CA LEU A 467 1.11 -1.40 10.88
C LEU A 467 1.25 -2.40 12.04
N THR A 468 1.30 -1.92 13.29
CA THR A 468 1.32 -2.80 14.47
C THR A 468 0.05 -3.63 14.55
N THR A 469 -1.11 -3.07 14.20
CA THR A 469 -2.36 -3.83 14.17
C THR A 469 -2.36 -4.90 13.09
N LEU A 470 -1.82 -4.61 11.91
CA LEU A 470 -1.83 -5.53 10.77
C LEU A 470 -0.78 -6.64 10.88
N PHE A 471 0.41 -6.33 11.37
CA PHE A 471 1.58 -7.22 11.33
C PHE A 471 2.09 -7.63 12.71
N GLY A 472 1.58 -7.03 13.79
CA GLY A 472 2.14 -7.16 15.12
C GLY A 472 3.47 -6.44 15.28
N ASN A 473 4.17 -6.71 16.38
CA ASN A 473 5.53 -6.22 16.59
C ASN A 473 6.51 -7.11 15.83
N ILE A 474 7.08 -6.58 14.75
CA ILE A 474 8.09 -7.27 13.94
C ILE A 474 9.40 -6.50 13.92
N THR A 475 10.51 -7.23 13.74
CA THR A 475 11.79 -6.62 13.40
C THR A 475 11.90 -6.47 11.89
N PHE A 476 12.30 -5.30 11.42
CA PHE A 476 12.54 -5.02 10.00
C PHE A 476 13.68 -4.02 9.83
N THR A 477 14.27 -4.02 8.64
CA THR A 477 15.33 -3.06 8.28
C THR A 477 14.80 -2.11 7.22
N ASP A 478 14.64 -0.85 7.55
CA ASP A 478 14.35 0.23 6.60
C ASP A 478 15.58 0.49 5.70
N ARG A 479 15.38 0.32 4.38
CA ARG A 479 16.38 0.53 3.33
C ARG A 479 16.01 1.65 2.37
N THR A 480 14.98 2.45 2.66
CA THR A 480 14.41 3.44 1.72
C THR A 480 15.39 4.54 1.32
N HIS A 481 16.40 4.82 2.14
CA HIS A 481 17.44 5.81 1.85
C HIS A 481 18.77 5.23 1.33
N VAL A 482 18.86 3.93 1.05
CA VAL A 482 20.12 3.31 0.55
C VAL A 482 20.57 3.94 -0.77
N THR A 483 19.63 4.21 -1.68
CA THR A 483 19.93 4.87 -2.97
C THR A 483 20.37 6.32 -2.80
N ARG A 484 20.08 6.93 -1.63
CA ARG A 484 20.50 8.28 -1.23
C ARG A 484 21.80 8.27 -0.41
N GLY A 485 22.45 7.11 -0.29
CA GLY A 485 23.74 6.97 0.41
C GLY A 485 23.65 6.90 1.93
N LEU A 486 22.45 6.78 2.51
CA LEU A 486 22.28 6.57 3.95
C LEU A 486 22.29 5.08 4.28
N LEU A 487 22.87 4.74 5.44
CA LEU A 487 22.89 3.35 5.91
C LEU A 487 21.47 2.89 6.28
N PRO A 488 21.12 1.61 5.99
CA PRO A 488 19.87 1.03 6.46
C PRO A 488 19.74 1.10 7.98
N ARG A 489 18.50 1.19 8.47
CA ARG A 489 18.19 1.26 9.91
C ARG A 489 17.28 0.11 10.29
N THR A 490 17.63 -0.61 11.35
CA THR A 490 16.83 -1.74 11.84
C THR A 490 16.02 -1.30 13.05
N TYR A 491 14.74 -1.66 13.07
CA TYR A 491 13.81 -1.43 14.15
C TYR A 491 13.19 -2.76 14.59
N HIS A 492 12.83 -2.86 15.86
CA HIS A 492 12.19 -4.03 16.48
C HIS A 492 10.67 -3.87 16.63
N SER A 493 10.13 -2.69 16.31
CA SER A 493 8.70 -2.45 16.18
C SER A 493 8.45 -1.20 15.32
N PHE A 494 7.22 -1.04 14.83
CA PHE A 494 6.83 0.20 14.13
C PHE A 494 6.81 1.41 15.07
N TRP A 495 6.52 1.20 16.35
CA TRP A 495 6.60 2.24 17.37
C TRP A 495 8.03 2.69 17.64
N GLU A 496 9.02 1.80 17.56
CA GLU A 496 10.43 2.20 17.64
C GLU A 496 10.82 3.10 16.45
N MET A 497 10.41 2.72 15.23
CA MET A 497 10.60 3.56 14.04
C MET A 497 9.92 4.92 14.20
N ALA A 498 8.67 4.95 14.68
CA ALA A 498 7.93 6.20 14.87
C ALA A 498 8.53 7.10 15.95
N ASN A 499 9.00 6.52 17.06
CA ASN A 499 9.70 7.26 18.10
C ASN A 499 11.03 7.83 17.59
N GLU A 500 11.75 7.10 16.74
CA GLU A 500 12.98 7.61 16.13
C GLU A 500 12.69 8.76 15.14
N ALA A 501 11.66 8.61 14.29
CA ALA A 501 11.21 9.67 13.40
C ALA A 501 10.79 10.92 14.18
N ALA A 502 10.11 10.75 15.31
CA ALA A 502 9.67 11.84 16.17
C ALA A 502 10.85 12.55 16.86
N ILE A 503 11.74 11.80 17.54
CA ILE A 503 12.89 12.38 18.25
C ILE A 503 13.89 13.03 17.29
N SER A 504 13.97 12.57 16.03
CA SER A 504 14.80 13.17 14.99
C SER A 504 14.55 14.68 14.83
N ARG A 505 13.36 15.16 15.16
CA ARG A 505 12.98 16.56 15.01
C ARG A 505 13.54 17.47 16.10
N LEU A 506 13.84 16.92 17.28
CA LEU A 506 14.64 17.60 18.30
C LEU A 506 16.09 17.66 17.85
N TYR A 507 16.64 16.53 17.36
CA TYR A 507 18.01 16.48 16.82
C TYR A 507 18.19 17.41 15.62
N GLY A 508 17.13 17.61 14.84
CA GLY A 508 17.08 18.55 13.73
C GLY A 508 16.97 20.03 14.15
N GLY A 509 16.72 20.33 15.43
CA GLY A 509 16.66 21.71 15.93
C GLY A 509 15.36 22.47 15.64
N ILE A 510 14.31 21.79 15.17
CA ILE A 510 13.15 22.44 14.53
C ILE A 510 11.82 22.20 15.25
N HIS A 511 11.81 21.33 16.26
CA HIS A 511 10.65 21.08 17.11
C HIS A 511 11.05 21.00 18.58
N TYR A 512 10.17 21.50 19.44
CA TYR A 512 10.29 21.34 20.89
C TYR A 512 9.77 19.96 21.33
N ARG A 513 10.18 19.49 22.51
CA ARG A 513 9.81 18.17 23.04
C ARG A 513 8.30 17.93 23.09
N ASP A 514 7.54 18.89 23.59
CA ASP A 514 6.09 18.76 23.74
C ASP A 514 5.36 18.61 22.38
N ALA A 515 5.83 19.29 21.33
CA ALA A 515 5.30 19.12 19.97
C ALA A 515 5.56 17.72 19.40
N ILE A 516 6.65 17.09 19.82
CA ILE A 516 7.07 15.75 19.41
C ILE A 516 6.21 14.69 20.10
N GLU A 517 6.10 14.79 21.43
CA GLU A 517 5.38 13.84 22.27
C GLU A 517 3.87 13.91 22.05
N GLU A 518 3.29 15.11 22.07
CA GLU A 518 1.87 15.27 21.77
C GLU A 518 1.56 14.90 20.33
N GLY A 519 2.48 15.14 19.40
CA GLY A 519 2.34 14.69 18.03
C GLY A 519 2.17 13.17 17.92
N LEU A 520 2.95 12.39 18.67
CA LEU A 520 2.79 10.92 18.70
C LEU A 520 1.45 10.50 19.29
N VAL A 521 0.99 11.15 20.36
CA VAL A 521 -0.32 10.91 21.00
C VAL A 521 -1.46 11.19 20.02
N GLN A 522 -1.42 12.34 19.35
CA GLN A 522 -2.38 12.71 18.31
C GLN A 522 -2.37 11.68 17.17
N GLY A 523 -1.19 11.28 16.70
CA GLY A 523 -1.01 10.26 15.67
C GLY A 523 -1.62 8.92 16.06
N GLN A 524 -1.36 8.45 17.28
CA GLN A 524 -1.91 7.20 17.81
C GLN A 524 -3.45 7.19 17.76
N CYS A 525 -4.08 8.26 18.26
CA CYS A 525 -5.53 8.40 18.24
C CYS A 525 -6.09 8.30 16.82
N ILE A 526 -5.44 8.97 15.84
CA ILE A 526 -5.86 8.91 14.44
C ILE A 526 -5.72 7.48 13.90
N GLY A 527 -4.59 6.83 14.16
CA GLY A 527 -4.35 5.44 13.79
C GLY A 527 -5.42 4.48 14.34
N GLN A 528 -5.85 4.66 15.59
CA GLN A 528 -6.91 3.85 16.21
C GLN A 528 -8.26 4.01 15.49
N GLN A 529 -8.60 5.22 15.03
CA GLN A 529 -9.82 5.43 14.24
C GLN A 529 -9.74 4.77 12.87
N VAL A 530 -8.57 4.77 12.23
CA VAL A 530 -8.35 4.03 10.98
C VAL A 530 -8.44 2.52 11.20
N VAL A 531 -7.88 2.02 12.30
CA VAL A 531 -7.98 0.60 12.70
C VAL A 531 -9.43 0.17 12.89
N ALA A 532 -10.28 1.05 13.42
CA ALA A 532 -11.70 0.79 13.64
C ALA A 532 -12.54 0.63 12.35
N LEU A 533 -12.01 1.01 11.19
CA LEU A 533 -12.63 0.71 9.89
C LEU A 533 -12.73 -0.80 9.68
N ARG A 534 -13.88 -1.24 9.18
CA ARG A 534 -14.19 -2.66 9.00
C ARG A 534 -13.94 -3.06 7.56
N PHE A 535 -12.72 -3.51 7.28
CA PHE A 535 -12.34 -4.08 5.98
C PHE A 535 -12.85 -5.50 5.79
N ARG A 536 -13.17 -6.20 6.88
CA ARG A 536 -13.59 -7.61 6.88
C ARG A 536 -14.99 -7.78 7.48
N ILE A 537 -15.76 -8.71 6.92
CA ILE A 537 -17.05 -9.14 7.44
C ILE A 537 -16.79 -9.98 8.69
N LYS A 538 -17.50 -9.68 9.78
CA LYS A 538 -17.38 -10.42 11.05
C LYS A 538 -18.24 -11.68 11.05
#